data_AF-A0A7J3ML22-F1
#
_entry.id   AF-A0A7J3ML22-F1
#
_cell.length_a   1.000
_cell.length_b   1.000
_cell.length_c   1.000
_cell.angle_alpha   90.00
_cell.angle_beta   90.00
_cell.angle_gamma   90.00
#
_symmetry.space_group_name_H-M   'P 1'
#
loop_
_entity.id
_entity.type
_entity.pdbx_description
1 polymer ?
#
loop_
_entity_poly.entity_id
_entity_poly.type
_entity_poly.pdbx_seq_one_letter_code
_entity_poly.pdbx_strand_id
1 'polypeptide(L)'
;MRAVILATEKDFVFDEDRPLALIKICGVSLIARILNSIRAAGIREALIVLSFKGEEIQDMLKNGEEIGLNLLYLKTGEYKPSRLLEDFLDDDLLIINADVVVDKEFVEQVAKIDGNVTFHFNGKPVGIYRVSKEHSRILQNYLSLNSIEEMVEKIEGLSRRLDASNMQMEHLELKRVVSPICIKIESKEMIKIAKKKLIFRTQKGLHFTSYINKPIEDRVTYHIADISWITP
;
A
#
# COMPACT_ATOMS: atom_id res chain seq x y z
N MET A 1 -8.21 -11.88 -7.37
CA MET A 1 -7.22 -10.80 -7.27
C MET A 1 -6.36 -11.01 -6.04
N ARG A 2 -5.04 -10.90 -6.23
CA ARG A 2 -3.99 -11.02 -5.21
C ARG A 2 -3.10 -9.77 -5.18
N ALA A 3 -2.33 -9.59 -4.11
CA ALA A 3 -1.43 -8.45 -3.99
C ALA A 3 0.05 -8.83 -4.12
N VAL A 4 0.85 -8.00 -4.77
CA VAL A 4 2.32 -8.06 -4.73
C VAL A 4 2.81 -6.76 -4.10
N ILE A 5 3.59 -6.86 -3.03
CA ILE A 5 4.14 -5.70 -2.31
C ILE A 5 5.65 -5.65 -2.56
N LEU A 6 6.12 -4.57 -3.18
CA LEU A 6 7.53 -4.36 -3.46
C LEU A 6 8.18 -3.63 -2.27
N ALA A 7 8.84 -4.37 -1.39
CA ALA A 7 9.50 -3.87 -0.19
C ALA A 7 11.03 -3.97 -0.34
N THR A 8 11.55 -3.26 -1.34
CA THR A 8 12.95 -3.34 -1.78
C THR A 8 13.84 -2.25 -1.19
N GLU A 9 13.25 -1.10 -0.86
CA GLU A 9 13.98 0.13 -0.60
C GLU A 9 14.47 0.26 0.85
N LYS A 10 15.67 0.83 1.00
CA LYS A 10 16.16 1.40 2.26
C LYS A 10 15.42 2.69 2.60
N ASP A 11 15.29 3.02 3.88
CA ASP A 11 14.76 4.32 4.33
C ASP A 11 15.65 5.49 3.90
N PHE A 12 15.37 6.04 2.71
CA PHE A 12 15.99 7.25 2.18
C PHE A 12 15.32 8.53 2.68
N VAL A 13 14.18 8.44 3.37
CA VAL A 13 13.40 9.61 3.84
C VAL A 13 14.00 10.19 5.12
N PHE A 14 14.42 9.32 6.02
CA PHE A 14 15.13 9.68 7.25
C PHE A 14 16.62 9.35 7.21
N ASP A 15 17.09 8.66 6.15
CA ASP A 15 18.45 8.13 6.04
C ASP A 15 18.80 7.19 7.21
N GLU A 16 17.85 6.31 7.55
CA GLU A 16 18.00 5.33 8.62
C GLU A 16 18.36 3.94 8.04
N ASP A 17 19.09 3.15 8.81
CA ASP A 17 19.48 1.80 8.44
C ASP A 17 18.35 0.78 8.69
N ARG A 18 17.21 1.00 8.03
CA ARG A 18 16.01 0.15 8.10
C ARG A 18 15.30 0.09 6.74
N PRO A 19 14.44 -0.91 6.50
CA PRO A 19 13.55 -0.91 5.34
C PRO A 19 12.61 0.31 5.35
N LEU A 20 12.44 0.96 4.19
CA LEU A 20 11.49 2.07 4.01
C LEU A 20 10.06 1.67 4.41
N ALA A 21 9.70 0.42 4.10
CA ALA A 21 8.43 -0.21 4.42
C ALA A 21 8.08 -0.18 5.93
N LEU A 22 9.08 -0.04 6.80
CA LEU A 22 8.94 0.02 8.25
C LEU A 22 8.79 1.44 8.81
N ILE A 23 8.88 2.49 7.98
CA ILE A 23 8.55 3.86 8.41
C ILE A 23 7.15 3.87 9.01
N LYS A 24 7.03 4.47 10.20
CA LYS A 24 5.76 4.62 10.90
C LYS A 24 5.15 5.99 10.65
N ILE A 25 3.86 6.00 10.39
CA ILE A 25 3.03 7.21 10.36
C ILE A 25 1.88 6.95 11.32
N CYS A 26 1.62 7.80 12.31
CA CYS A 26 0.61 7.56 13.35
C CYS A 26 0.78 6.16 14.00
N GLY A 27 2.01 5.81 14.39
CA GLY A 27 2.33 4.56 15.09
C GLY A 27 2.34 3.27 14.24
N VAL A 28 1.83 3.27 13.01
CA VAL A 28 1.71 2.07 12.16
C VAL A 28 2.64 2.18 10.95
N SER A 29 3.37 1.08 10.64
CA SER A 29 4.30 1.01 9.50
C SER A 29 3.58 1.08 8.15
N LEU A 30 4.28 1.55 7.11
CA LEU A 30 3.73 1.61 5.74
C LEU A 30 3.23 0.24 5.27
N ILE A 31 4.03 -0.81 5.45
CA ILE A 31 3.63 -2.16 5.03
C ILE A 31 2.41 -2.67 5.80
N ALA A 32 2.35 -2.46 7.12
CA ALA A 32 1.18 -2.88 7.91
C ALA A 32 -0.09 -2.13 7.47
N ARG A 33 0.03 -0.84 7.09
CA ARG A 33 -1.08 -0.07 6.51
C ARG A 33 -1.53 -0.65 5.17
N ILE A 34 -0.61 -0.93 4.26
CA ILE A 34 -0.92 -1.54 2.96
C ILE A 34 -1.65 -2.88 3.17
N LEU A 35 -1.10 -3.77 4.01
CA LEU A 35 -1.67 -5.08 4.33
C LEU A 35 -3.09 -4.96 4.91
N ASN A 36 -3.29 -4.03 5.85
CA ASN A 36 -4.62 -3.78 6.39
C ASN A 36 -5.60 -3.27 5.32
N SER A 37 -5.17 -2.36 4.44
CA SER A 37 -6.01 -1.80 3.38
C SER A 37 -6.42 -2.86 2.35
N ILE A 38 -5.48 -3.70 1.88
CA ILE A 38 -5.81 -4.79 0.94
C ILE A 38 -6.73 -5.83 1.59
N ARG A 39 -6.50 -6.17 2.87
CA ARG A 39 -7.35 -7.08 3.63
C ARG A 39 -8.75 -6.55 3.78
N ALA A 40 -8.88 -5.27 4.15
CA ALA A 40 -10.17 -4.64 4.35
C ALA A 40 -10.96 -4.51 3.04
N ALA A 41 -10.28 -4.45 1.89
CA ALA A 41 -10.85 -4.50 0.54
C ALA A 41 -11.15 -5.92 0.03
N GLY A 42 -10.86 -6.96 0.82
CA GLY A 42 -11.20 -8.35 0.51
C GLY A 42 -10.07 -9.19 -0.12
N ILE A 43 -8.89 -8.63 -0.35
CA ILE A 43 -7.71 -9.40 -0.79
C ILE A 43 -7.18 -10.19 0.41
N ARG A 44 -6.93 -11.49 0.23
CA ARG A 44 -6.54 -12.41 1.31
C ARG A 44 -5.12 -12.95 1.20
N GLU A 45 -4.51 -12.84 0.02
CA GLU A 45 -3.19 -13.38 -0.25
C GLU A 45 -2.28 -12.29 -0.80
N ALA A 46 -1.06 -12.21 -0.27
CA ALA A 46 -0.06 -11.24 -0.71
C ALA A 46 1.33 -11.87 -0.82
N LEU A 47 2.04 -11.53 -1.89
CA LEU A 47 3.46 -11.82 -2.08
C LEU A 47 4.26 -10.57 -1.70
N ILE A 48 5.17 -10.69 -0.75
CA ILE A 48 6.07 -9.60 -0.35
C ILE A 48 7.44 -9.87 -1.00
N VAL A 49 7.84 -8.98 -1.90
CA VAL A 49 9.15 -8.98 -2.54
C VAL A 49 10.11 -8.20 -1.66
N LEU A 50 11.16 -8.86 -1.19
CA LEU A 50 12.11 -8.39 -0.18
C LEU A 50 13.49 -8.19 -0.80
N SER A 51 14.16 -7.08 -0.45
CA SER A 51 15.58 -6.87 -0.78
C SER A 51 16.34 -6.37 0.45
N PHE A 52 16.36 -5.05 0.68
CA PHE A 52 17.09 -4.46 1.80
C PHE A 52 16.50 -4.85 3.17
N LYS A 53 17.28 -5.57 3.98
CA LYS A 53 16.92 -6.01 5.34
C LYS A 53 15.52 -6.65 5.45
N GLY A 54 15.15 -7.44 4.44
CA GLY A 54 13.82 -8.02 4.33
C GLY A 54 13.45 -8.98 5.46
N GLU A 55 14.44 -9.57 6.13
CA GLU A 55 14.27 -10.39 7.32
C GLU A 55 13.53 -9.64 8.45
N GLU A 56 13.77 -8.34 8.65
CA GLU A 56 13.06 -7.56 9.67
C GLU A 56 11.55 -7.50 9.38
N ILE A 57 11.18 -7.42 8.10
CA ILE A 57 9.79 -7.43 7.65
C ILE A 57 9.18 -8.82 7.85
N GLN A 58 9.91 -9.87 7.45
CA GLN A 58 9.46 -11.26 7.53
C GLN A 58 9.28 -11.70 8.98
N ASP A 59 10.19 -11.34 9.89
CA ASP A 59 10.11 -11.67 11.31
C ASP A 59 8.92 -10.96 11.99
N MET A 60 8.65 -9.71 11.59
CA MET A 60 7.51 -8.93 12.10
C MET A 60 6.16 -9.51 11.64
N LEU A 61 6.04 -9.89 10.36
CA LEU A 61 4.76 -10.26 9.74
C LEU A 61 4.48 -11.77 9.75
N LYS A 62 5.51 -12.60 9.91
CA LYS A 62 5.42 -14.07 9.86
C LYS A 62 4.63 -14.54 8.63
N ASN A 63 3.73 -15.51 8.76
CA ASN A 63 2.87 -16.00 7.68
C ASN A 63 1.64 -15.10 7.41
N GLY A 64 1.43 -14.04 8.20
CA GLY A 64 0.27 -13.14 8.12
C GLY A 64 -1.02 -13.66 8.75
N GLU A 65 -1.02 -14.83 9.38
CA GLU A 65 -2.22 -15.43 9.96
C GLU A 65 -2.81 -14.56 11.08
N GLU A 66 -1.95 -13.97 11.92
CA GLU A 66 -2.33 -13.04 13.00
C GLU A 66 -3.06 -11.79 12.47
N ILE A 67 -2.81 -11.42 11.22
CA ILE A 67 -3.47 -10.29 10.55
C ILE A 67 -4.52 -10.74 9.53
N GLY A 68 -4.88 -12.03 9.48
CA GLY A 68 -5.93 -12.55 8.58
C GLY A 68 -5.55 -12.50 7.10
N LEU A 69 -4.27 -12.68 6.78
CA LEU A 69 -3.72 -12.77 5.43
C LEU A 69 -2.88 -14.05 5.28
N ASN A 70 -2.70 -14.51 4.04
CA ASN A 70 -1.71 -15.51 3.67
C ASN A 70 -0.54 -14.81 2.98
N LEU A 71 0.62 -14.74 3.64
CA LEU A 71 1.80 -14.05 3.13
C LEU A 71 2.82 -15.03 2.56
N LEU A 72 3.20 -14.79 1.31
CA LEU A 72 4.36 -15.39 0.67
C LEU A 72 5.50 -14.38 0.61
N TYR A 73 6.73 -14.87 0.60
CA TYR A 73 7.92 -14.03 0.53
C TYR A 73 8.81 -14.45 -0.63
N LEU A 74 9.34 -13.47 -1.34
CA LEU A 74 10.34 -13.65 -2.38
C LEU A 74 11.50 -12.69 -2.12
N LYS A 75 12.70 -13.22 -1.85
CA LYS A 75 13.91 -12.41 -1.75
C LYS A 75 14.51 -12.20 -3.13
N THR A 76 14.85 -10.95 -3.48
CA THR A 76 15.57 -10.64 -4.72
C THR A 76 16.89 -11.41 -4.72
N GLY A 77 17.20 -12.10 -5.82
CA GLY A 77 18.38 -12.96 -5.95
C GLY A 77 18.11 -14.44 -5.66
N GLU A 78 17.00 -14.77 -4.97
CA GLU A 78 16.68 -16.14 -4.54
C GLU A 78 15.46 -16.73 -5.25
N TYR A 79 15.22 -16.33 -6.51
CA TYR A 79 14.11 -16.90 -7.27
C TYR A 79 14.32 -18.40 -7.51
N LYS A 80 13.40 -19.19 -6.96
CA LYS A 80 13.23 -20.61 -7.30
C LYS A 80 11.82 -20.77 -7.86
N PRO A 81 11.68 -21.20 -9.13
CA PRO A 81 10.38 -21.58 -9.66
C PRO A 81 9.71 -22.54 -8.69
N SER A 82 8.52 -22.19 -8.23
CA SER A 82 7.71 -23.07 -7.39
C SER A 82 6.29 -22.99 -7.88
N ARG A 83 5.63 -24.14 -7.92
CA ARG A 83 4.22 -24.23 -8.31
C ARG A 83 3.34 -23.28 -7.49
N LEU A 84 3.67 -23.10 -6.21
CA LEU A 84 2.98 -22.15 -5.34
C LEU A 84 3.06 -20.70 -5.85
N LEU A 85 4.24 -20.26 -6.29
CA LEU A 85 4.45 -18.91 -6.81
C LEU A 85 3.83 -18.75 -8.22
N GLU A 86 3.95 -19.77 -9.06
CA GLU A 86 3.30 -19.79 -10.37
C GLU A 86 1.77 -19.70 -10.24
N ASP A 87 1.20 -20.53 -9.36
CA ASP A 87 -0.23 -20.54 -9.04
C ASP A 87 -0.65 -19.19 -8.45
N PHE A 88 0.16 -18.57 -7.58
CA PHE A 88 -0.09 -17.24 -7.02
C PHE A 88 -0.19 -16.17 -8.11
N LEU A 89 0.72 -16.18 -9.06
CA LEU A 89 0.81 -15.17 -10.12
C LEU A 89 -0.23 -15.37 -11.23
N ASP A 90 -0.95 -16.50 -11.31
CA ASP A 90 -2.02 -16.75 -12.29
C ASP A 90 -3.40 -16.17 -11.86
N ASP A 91 -3.42 -14.91 -11.42
CA ASP A 91 -4.61 -14.14 -11.04
C ASP A 91 -4.45 -12.66 -11.45
N ASP A 92 -5.50 -11.86 -11.35
CA ASP A 92 -5.38 -10.41 -11.38
C ASP A 92 -4.52 -9.95 -10.19
N LEU A 93 -3.56 -9.07 -10.45
CA LEU A 93 -2.59 -8.62 -9.47
C LEU A 93 -2.73 -7.13 -9.19
N LEU A 94 -2.69 -6.79 -7.91
CA LEU A 94 -2.46 -5.45 -7.40
C LEU A 94 -1.01 -5.36 -6.93
N ILE A 95 -0.17 -4.62 -7.66
CA ILE A 95 1.24 -4.42 -7.31
C ILE A 95 1.38 -3.06 -6.64
N ILE A 96 1.98 -3.00 -5.45
CA ILE A 96 2.13 -1.79 -4.65
C ILE A 96 3.57 -1.67 -4.15
N ASN A 97 4.21 -0.54 -4.40
CA ASN A 97 5.46 -0.20 -3.74
C ASN A 97 5.23 0.07 -2.25
N ALA A 98 6.12 -0.44 -1.40
CA ALA A 98 6.04 -0.26 0.05
C ALA A 98 6.44 1.15 0.53
N ASP A 99 6.39 2.13 -0.37
CA ASP A 99 6.57 3.56 -0.12
C ASP A 99 5.25 4.34 -0.20
N VAL A 100 4.09 3.68 -0.26
CA VAL A 100 2.79 4.33 -0.43
C VAL A 100 1.88 4.16 0.80
N VAL A 101 1.12 5.21 1.12
CA VAL A 101 -0.04 5.12 2.01
C VAL A 101 -1.31 5.02 1.17
N VAL A 102 -2.05 3.92 1.32
CA VAL A 102 -3.33 3.66 0.65
C VAL A 102 -4.44 3.33 1.65
N ASP A 103 -5.68 3.74 1.36
CA ASP A 103 -6.87 3.29 2.10
C ASP A 103 -7.60 2.14 1.39
N LYS A 104 -8.54 1.51 2.11
CA LYS A 104 -9.39 0.44 1.60
C LYS A 104 -10.16 0.90 0.37
N GLU A 105 -10.73 2.10 0.44
CA GLU A 105 -11.54 2.71 -0.61
C GLU A 105 -10.75 2.75 -1.92
N PHE A 106 -9.49 3.19 -1.89
CA PHE A 106 -8.63 3.15 -3.07
C PHE A 106 -8.52 1.75 -3.65
N VAL A 107 -8.19 0.75 -2.82
CA VAL A 107 -8.01 -0.64 -3.25
C VAL A 107 -9.29 -1.22 -3.86
N GLU A 108 -10.46 -0.92 -3.29
CA GLU A 108 -11.76 -1.33 -3.83
C GLU A 108 -12.05 -0.73 -5.21
N GLN A 109 -11.59 0.49 -5.49
CA GLN A 109 -11.70 1.06 -6.84
C GLN A 109 -10.73 0.37 -7.80
N VAL A 110 -9.49 0.15 -7.37
CA VAL A 110 -8.53 -0.57 -8.20
C VAL A 110 -9.09 -1.94 -8.60
N ALA A 111 -9.74 -2.65 -7.66
CA ALA A 111 -10.38 -3.93 -7.91
C ALA A 111 -11.52 -3.89 -8.96
N LYS A 112 -12.18 -2.75 -9.17
CA LYS A 112 -13.27 -2.57 -10.15
C LYS A 112 -12.81 -2.14 -11.55
N ILE A 113 -11.55 -1.74 -11.67
CA ILE A 113 -11.00 -1.21 -12.92
C ILE A 113 -10.57 -2.37 -13.81
N ASP A 114 -10.99 -2.39 -15.07
CA ASP A 114 -10.53 -3.41 -16.02
C ASP A 114 -9.19 -3.05 -16.69
N GLY A 115 -8.42 -4.09 -17.00
CA GLY A 115 -7.16 -4.04 -17.73
C GLY A 115 -5.94 -3.69 -16.88
N ASN A 116 -4.82 -3.43 -17.57
CA ASN A 116 -3.56 -3.04 -16.94
C ASN A 116 -3.53 -1.53 -16.74
N VAL A 117 -3.33 -1.08 -15.50
CA VAL A 117 -3.43 0.34 -15.15
C VAL A 117 -2.29 0.76 -14.22
N THR A 118 -1.70 1.92 -14.51
CA THR A 118 -0.73 2.59 -13.64
C THR A 118 -1.37 3.84 -13.02
N PHE A 119 -1.21 3.98 -11.71
CA PHE A 119 -1.85 5.07 -10.98
C PHE A 119 -0.90 6.26 -10.83
N HIS A 120 -1.43 7.43 -11.17
CA HIS A 120 -0.76 8.71 -11.02
C HIS A 120 -1.57 9.59 -10.06
N PHE A 121 -0.90 10.54 -9.41
CA PHE A 121 -1.54 11.56 -8.59
C PHE A 121 -0.95 12.91 -8.97
N ASN A 122 -1.79 13.84 -9.46
CA ASN A 122 -1.36 15.12 -9.99
C ASN A 122 -0.25 14.98 -11.05
N GLY A 123 -0.42 14.00 -11.96
CA GLY A 123 0.54 13.71 -13.03
C GLY A 123 1.82 12.96 -12.61
N LYS A 124 2.03 12.64 -11.33
CA LYS A 124 3.20 11.88 -10.86
C LYS A 124 2.86 10.40 -10.61
N PRO A 125 3.73 9.44 -10.97
CA PRO A 125 3.51 8.02 -10.70
C PRO A 125 3.56 7.74 -9.18
N VAL A 126 2.61 6.94 -8.70
CA VAL A 126 2.50 6.65 -7.26
C VAL A 126 3.19 5.34 -6.88
N GLY A 127 3.49 4.46 -7.83
CA GLY A 127 4.03 3.13 -7.54
C GLY A 127 2.94 2.10 -7.23
N ILE A 128 1.77 2.24 -7.85
CA ILE A 128 0.69 1.26 -7.78
C ILE A 128 0.27 0.87 -9.19
N TYR A 129 0.07 -0.43 -9.38
CA TYR A 129 -0.24 -1.03 -10.66
C TYR A 129 -1.35 -2.07 -10.49
N ARG A 130 -2.32 -2.05 -11.40
CA ARG A 130 -3.21 -3.18 -11.63
C ARG A 130 -2.70 -3.94 -12.86
N VAL A 131 -2.53 -5.24 -12.74
CA VAL A 131 -2.17 -6.12 -13.85
C VAL A 131 -3.24 -7.20 -13.97
N SER A 132 -3.79 -7.37 -15.16
CA SER A 132 -4.74 -8.44 -15.46
C SER A 132 -4.06 -9.80 -15.46
N LYS A 133 -4.81 -10.87 -15.16
CA LYS A 133 -4.34 -12.25 -15.21
C LYS A 133 -3.65 -12.63 -16.53
N GLU A 134 -4.12 -12.10 -17.66
CA GLU A 134 -3.51 -12.38 -18.97
C GLU A 134 -2.05 -11.90 -19.04
N HIS A 135 -1.75 -10.79 -18.37
CA HIS A 135 -0.45 -10.15 -18.37
C HIS A 135 0.39 -10.50 -17.12
N SER A 136 -0.19 -11.12 -16.10
CA SER A 136 0.54 -11.51 -14.90
C SER A 136 1.57 -12.62 -15.17
N ARG A 137 1.33 -13.47 -16.17
CA ARG A 137 2.29 -14.51 -16.62
C ARG A 137 3.59 -13.92 -17.13
N ILE A 138 3.53 -12.74 -17.74
CA ILE A 138 4.73 -12.02 -18.21
C ILE A 138 5.62 -11.66 -17.01
N LEU A 139 5.03 -11.37 -15.84
CA LEU A 139 5.75 -11.02 -14.62
C LEU A 139 6.54 -12.18 -14.03
N GLN A 140 6.08 -13.43 -14.22
CA GLN A 140 6.80 -14.62 -13.76
C GLN A 140 8.23 -14.64 -14.30
N ASN A 141 8.41 -14.26 -15.58
CA ASN A 141 9.73 -14.19 -16.19
C ASN A 141 10.61 -13.12 -15.56
N TYR A 142 10.08 -11.93 -15.27
CA TYR A 142 10.87 -10.84 -14.69
C TYR A 142 11.26 -11.09 -13.23
N LEU A 143 10.34 -11.67 -12.45
CA LEU A 143 10.65 -12.11 -11.09
C LEU A 143 11.76 -13.18 -11.08
N SER A 144 11.84 -14.01 -12.13
CA SER A 144 12.92 -15.00 -12.29
C SER A 144 14.28 -14.41 -12.62
N LEU A 145 14.30 -13.27 -13.30
CA LEU A 145 15.52 -12.56 -13.70
C LEU A 145 16.03 -11.60 -12.62
N ASN A 146 15.31 -11.47 -11.49
CA ASN A 146 15.57 -10.51 -10.42
C ASN A 146 15.57 -9.04 -10.88
N SER A 147 14.86 -8.73 -11.96
CA SER A 147 14.77 -7.38 -12.53
C SER A 147 13.43 -6.74 -12.18
N ILE A 148 13.29 -6.27 -10.93
CA ILE A 148 12.05 -5.61 -10.48
C ILE A 148 11.84 -4.30 -11.26
N GLU A 149 12.92 -3.59 -11.56
CA GLU A 149 12.90 -2.36 -12.33
C GLU A 149 12.40 -2.61 -13.76
N GLU A 150 12.94 -3.62 -14.45
CA GLU A 150 12.49 -4.01 -15.80
C GLU A 150 11.03 -4.48 -15.79
N MET A 151 10.61 -5.19 -14.72
CA MET A 151 9.22 -5.59 -14.53
C MET A 151 8.30 -4.37 -14.49
N VAL A 152 8.65 -3.38 -13.67
CA VAL A 152 7.88 -2.13 -13.51
C VAL A 152 7.84 -1.36 -14.82
N GLU A 153 8.98 -1.17 -15.49
CA GLU A 153 9.04 -0.51 -16.80
C GLU A 153 8.15 -1.20 -17.84
N LYS A 154 8.15 -2.53 -17.85
CA LYS A 154 7.30 -3.28 -18.77
C LYS A 154 5.83 -3.14 -18.46
N ILE A 155 5.45 -3.18 -17.18
CA ILE A 155 4.08 -2.92 -16.74
C ILE A 155 3.65 -1.52 -17.18
N GLU A 156 4.50 -0.51 -16.96
CA GLU A 156 4.20 0.87 -17.34
C GLU A 156 4.01 1.03 -18.85
N GLY A 157 4.81 0.36 -19.67
CA GLY A 157 4.69 0.38 -21.12
C GLY A 157 3.43 -0.32 -21.66
N LEU A 158 2.86 -1.27 -20.93
CA LEU A 158 1.66 -2.03 -21.31
C LEU A 158 0.37 -1.49 -20.68
N SER A 159 0.48 -0.56 -19.74
CA SER A 159 -0.64 -0.08 -18.93
C SER A 159 -1.14 1.28 -19.38
N ARG A 160 -2.45 1.48 -19.32
CA ARG A 160 -3.02 2.83 -19.42
C ARG A 160 -2.78 3.59 -18.13
N ARG A 161 -2.52 4.89 -18.23
CA ARG A 161 -2.34 5.77 -17.07
C ARG A 161 -3.68 6.27 -16.57
N LEU A 162 -3.88 6.26 -15.26
CA LEU A 162 -5.10 6.77 -14.63
C LEU A 162 -4.73 7.70 -13.46
N ASP A 163 -5.27 8.92 -13.48
CA ASP A 163 -5.08 9.88 -12.39
C ASP A 163 -6.09 9.64 -11.26
N ALA A 164 -5.58 9.22 -10.10
CA ALA A 164 -6.37 8.94 -8.91
C ALA A 164 -6.82 10.20 -8.15
N SER A 165 -6.29 11.38 -8.48
CA SER A 165 -6.62 12.65 -7.78
C SER A 165 -8.10 13.03 -7.88
N ASN A 166 -8.75 12.66 -8.99
CA ASN A 166 -10.16 12.98 -9.26
C ASN A 166 -11.13 11.88 -8.81
N MET A 167 -10.65 10.80 -8.20
CA MET A 167 -11.52 9.73 -7.71
C MET A 167 -12.38 10.24 -6.55
N GLN A 168 -13.69 9.98 -6.65
CA GLN A 168 -14.66 10.25 -5.60
C GLN A 168 -15.37 8.96 -5.23
N MET A 169 -15.54 8.73 -3.93
CA MET A 169 -16.08 7.48 -3.40
C MET A 169 -16.94 7.71 -2.19
N GLU A 170 -18.03 6.96 -2.06
CA GLU A 170 -18.77 6.90 -0.81
C GLU A 170 -17.96 6.11 0.23
N HIS A 171 -17.62 6.75 1.33
CA HIS A 171 -17.07 6.08 2.50
C HIS A 171 -18.24 5.52 3.33
N LEU A 172 -18.41 4.19 3.32
CA LEU A 172 -19.56 3.52 3.93
C LEU A 172 -19.74 3.88 5.42
N GLU A 173 -18.64 3.89 6.18
CA GLU A 173 -18.70 4.22 7.61
C GLU A 173 -19.00 5.69 7.87
N LEU A 174 -18.40 6.60 7.11
CA LEU A 174 -18.58 8.05 7.29
C LEU A 174 -19.84 8.59 6.61
N LYS A 175 -20.51 7.80 5.75
CA LYS A 175 -21.68 8.18 4.96
C LYS A 175 -21.48 9.49 4.18
N ARG A 176 -20.31 9.66 3.56
CA ARG A 176 -19.95 10.85 2.77
C ARG A 176 -19.05 10.48 1.60
N VAL A 177 -19.04 11.33 0.57
CA VAL A 177 -18.08 11.24 -0.53
C VAL A 177 -16.71 11.72 -0.05
N VAL A 178 -15.68 10.90 -0.28
CA VAL A 178 -14.28 11.19 0.03
C VAL A 178 -13.41 10.90 -1.19
N SER A 179 -12.28 11.60 -1.30
CA SER A 179 -11.20 11.19 -2.20
C SER A 179 -10.36 10.11 -1.52
N PRO A 180 -9.96 9.03 -2.22
CA PRO A 180 -9.14 7.98 -1.64
C PRO A 180 -7.79 8.51 -1.12
N ILE A 181 -7.22 7.82 -0.13
CA ILE A 181 -5.83 8.03 0.28
C ILE A 181 -4.96 7.22 -0.67
N CYS A 182 -4.06 7.92 -1.35
CA CYS A 182 -3.05 7.35 -2.21
C CYS A 182 -1.90 8.37 -2.23
N ILE A 183 -0.91 8.19 -1.36
CA ILE A 183 0.17 9.15 -1.12
C ILE A 183 1.51 8.42 -1.14
N LYS A 184 2.37 8.78 -2.09
CA LYS A 184 3.76 8.31 -2.14
C LYS A 184 4.61 9.02 -1.08
N ILE A 185 5.40 8.26 -0.34
CA ILE A 185 6.27 8.72 0.74
C ILE A 185 7.68 8.87 0.19
N GLU A 186 7.92 9.99 -0.47
CA GLU A 186 9.23 10.36 -1.03
C GLU A 186 10.00 11.36 -0.15
N SER A 187 9.36 11.91 0.90
CA SER A 187 9.98 12.91 1.78
C SER A 187 9.26 13.04 3.12
N LYS A 188 9.93 13.70 4.08
CA LYS A 188 9.35 14.06 5.38
C LYS A 188 8.10 14.95 5.25
N GLU A 189 7.99 15.73 4.18
CA GLU A 189 6.80 16.55 3.92
C GLU A 189 5.60 15.69 3.51
N MET A 190 5.83 14.66 2.67
CA MET A 190 4.77 13.70 2.32
C MET A 190 4.28 12.92 3.54
N ILE A 191 5.15 12.60 4.49
CA ILE A 191 4.75 11.99 5.77
C ILE A 191 3.79 12.90 6.54
N LYS A 192 4.07 14.21 6.63
CA LYS A 192 3.15 15.17 7.29
C LYS A 192 1.82 15.24 6.57
N ILE A 193 1.82 15.25 5.23
CA ILE A 193 0.59 15.26 4.42
C ILE A 193 -0.21 13.98 4.66
N ALA A 194 0.43 12.82 4.63
CA ALA A 194 -0.19 11.53 4.92
C ALA A 194 -0.77 11.49 6.33
N LYS A 195 -0.01 11.92 7.35
CA LYS A 195 -0.47 12.03 8.73
C LYS A 195 -1.71 12.90 8.86
N LYS A 196 -1.70 14.10 8.25
CA LYS A 196 -2.88 14.97 8.22
C LYS A 196 -4.07 14.26 7.57
N LYS A 197 -3.88 13.67 6.38
CA LYS A 197 -4.97 13.01 5.65
C LYS A 197 -5.54 11.82 6.43
N LEU A 198 -4.72 11.06 7.15
CA LEU A 198 -5.14 9.96 8.01
C LEU A 198 -5.98 10.45 9.19
N ILE A 199 -5.49 11.44 9.93
CA ILE A 199 -6.13 11.89 11.18
C ILE A 199 -7.43 12.67 10.90
N PHE A 200 -7.40 13.67 10.02
CA PHE A 200 -8.56 14.53 9.77
C PHE A 200 -9.69 13.82 8.99
N ARG A 201 -9.49 12.57 8.55
CA ARG A 201 -10.50 11.74 7.87
C ARG A 201 -11.25 10.78 8.79
N THR A 202 -10.81 10.52 10.02
CA THR A 202 -11.38 9.44 10.87
C THR A 202 -12.80 9.72 11.38
N GLN A 203 -13.19 10.98 11.59
CA GLN A 203 -14.45 11.29 12.24
C GLN A 203 -15.63 11.56 11.29
N LYS A 204 -16.80 10.96 11.62
CA LYS A 204 -18.07 11.13 10.89
C LYS A 204 -18.62 12.56 10.92
N GLY A 205 -18.44 13.28 12.02
CA GLY A 205 -18.92 14.66 12.16
C GLY A 205 -20.45 14.82 12.09
N LEU A 206 -21.22 13.79 12.46
CA LEU A 206 -22.68 13.72 12.25
C LEU A 206 -23.51 14.47 13.30
N HIS A 207 -22.93 14.87 14.43
CA HIS A 207 -23.64 15.53 15.52
C HIS A 207 -23.12 16.95 15.76
N PHE A 208 -23.96 17.85 16.28
CA PHE A 208 -23.54 19.24 16.49
C PHE A 208 -22.32 19.36 17.42
N THR A 209 -22.25 18.49 18.43
CA THR A 209 -21.12 18.39 19.37
C THR A 209 -19.82 18.04 18.65
N SER A 210 -19.89 17.28 17.55
CA SER A 210 -18.73 16.96 16.74
C SER A 210 -18.13 18.21 16.08
N TYR A 211 -18.88 19.28 15.81
CA TYR A 211 -18.27 20.51 15.26
C TYR A 211 -17.34 21.22 16.24
N ILE A 212 -17.59 21.07 17.54
CA ILE A 212 -16.76 21.67 18.61
C ILE A 212 -15.63 20.72 18.99
N ASN A 213 -15.94 19.44 19.19
CA ASN A 213 -14.97 18.48 19.69
C ASN A 213 -13.97 18.03 18.62
N LYS A 214 -14.42 17.85 17.37
CA LYS A 214 -13.56 17.32 16.30
C LYS A 214 -12.28 18.13 16.07
N PRO A 215 -12.32 19.48 15.95
CA PRO A 215 -11.08 20.25 15.76
C PRO A 215 -10.09 20.09 16.91
N ILE A 216 -10.57 19.85 18.13
CA ILE A 216 -9.75 19.63 19.32
C ILE A 216 -9.18 18.22 19.30
N GLU A 217 -10.04 17.21 19.13
CA GLU A 217 -9.66 15.79 19.08
C GLU A 217 -8.68 15.50 17.96
N ASP A 218 -8.91 16.03 16.76
CA ASP A 218 -8.02 15.87 15.61
C ASP A 218 -6.64 16.49 15.88
N ARG A 219 -6.57 17.65 16.55
CA ARG A 219 -5.30 18.29 16.93
C ARG A 219 -4.58 17.53 18.03
N VAL A 220 -5.29 17.10 19.08
CA VAL A 220 -4.71 16.27 20.14
C VAL A 220 -4.15 14.99 19.53
N THR A 221 -4.95 14.29 18.73
CA THR A 221 -4.55 13.08 17.99
C THR A 221 -3.33 13.36 17.12
N TYR A 222 -3.30 14.48 16.39
CA TYR A 222 -2.14 14.88 15.58
C TYR A 222 -0.85 14.99 16.40
N HIS A 223 -0.91 15.46 17.64
CA HIS A 223 0.28 15.56 18.47
C HIS A 223 0.67 14.26 19.15
N ILE A 224 -0.28 13.38 19.49
CA ILE A 224 -0.01 12.15 20.24
C ILE A 224 0.16 10.89 19.37
N ALA A 225 -0.28 10.90 18.11
CA ALA A 225 -0.36 9.69 17.27
C ALA A 225 0.99 9.02 16.95
N ASP A 226 2.11 9.73 17.09
CA ASP A 226 3.45 9.16 16.86
C ASP A 226 4.14 8.74 18.16
N ILE A 227 3.48 8.87 19.31
CA ILE A 227 4.02 8.45 20.61
C ILE A 227 3.86 6.93 20.73
N SER A 228 4.98 6.22 20.85
CA SER A 228 5.04 4.75 20.76
C SER A 228 4.28 4.01 21.87
N TRP A 229 4.09 4.62 23.05
CA TRP A 229 3.35 4.03 24.17
C TRP A 229 1.86 4.43 24.20
N ILE A 230 1.41 5.27 23.27
CA ILE A 230 -0.01 5.63 23.13
C ILE A 230 -0.55 4.79 21.96
N THR A 231 -1.34 3.78 22.30
CA THR A 231 -2.00 2.89 21.32
C THR A 231 -3.50 3.21 21.26
N PRO A 232 -4.16 2.99 20.10
CA PRO A 232 -5.60 3.21 19.94
C PRO A 232 -6.48 2.37 20.88
#